data_AF-A0A7C6WKN5-F1
#
_entry.id   AF-A0A7C6WKN5-F1
#
_cell.length_a   1.000
_cell.length_b   1.000
_cell.length_c   1.000
_cell.angle_alpha   90.00
_cell.angle_beta   90.00
_cell.angle_gamma   90.00
#
_symmetry.space_group_name_H-M   'P 1'
#
loop_
_entity.id
_entity.type
_entity.pdbx_description
1 polymer ?
#
loop_
_entity_poly.entity_id
_entity_poly.type
_entity_poly.pdbx_seq_one_letter_code
_entity_poly.pdbx_strand_id
1 'polypeptide(L)'
;MRVNNLKNSEVNIDKAEALRYMGYKSKEVDVDTFKSLNESIAELQEISELKYVYRVFDINKVDNNISFADKINIKSNDLANLFINCDKAAVLATTIGFEVEKRIRYYSMTNLSKSLVFDACAAAYIEA
;
A
#
# COMPACT_ATOMS: atom_id res chain seq x y z
N MET A 1 -8.62 16.31 -10.57
CA MET A 1 -8.86 15.31 -9.50
C MET A 1 -8.22 15.87 -8.24
N ARG A 2 -8.94 15.97 -7.12
CA ARG A 2 -8.40 16.57 -5.89
C ARG A 2 -7.64 15.52 -5.11
N VAL A 3 -6.39 15.82 -4.75
CA VAL A 3 -5.58 14.99 -3.83
C VAL A 3 -6.03 15.28 -2.41
N ASN A 4 -6.36 14.21 -1.67
CA ASN A 4 -6.66 14.27 -0.26
C ASN A 4 -5.43 13.84 0.53
N ASN A 5 -5.29 14.38 1.74
CA ASN A 5 -4.23 14.00 2.67
C ASN A 5 -4.88 13.33 3.88
N LEU A 6 -4.21 12.32 4.44
CA LEU A 6 -4.54 11.71 5.72
C LEU A 6 -3.46 12.09 6.74
N LYS A 7 -3.83 12.16 8.02
CA LYS A 7 -2.83 12.35 9.06
C LYS A 7 -2.20 11.01 9.38
N ASN A 8 -0.87 10.98 9.52
CA ASN A 8 -0.13 9.77 9.89
C ASN A 8 -0.62 9.18 11.23
N SER A 9 -1.14 10.01 12.15
CA SER A 9 -1.72 9.57 13.42
C SER A 9 -3.04 8.79 13.28
N GLU A 10 -3.69 8.83 12.12
CA GLU A 10 -4.99 8.18 11.86
C GLU A 10 -4.84 6.77 11.28
N VAL A 11 -3.63 6.39 10.87
CA VAL A 11 -3.34 5.10 10.22
C VAL A 11 -2.25 4.38 10.99
N ASN A 12 -2.53 3.16 11.42
CA ASN A 12 -1.59 2.35 12.19
C ASN A 12 -0.99 1.24 11.31
N ILE A 13 0.34 1.14 11.31
CA ILE A 13 1.05 0.09 10.57
C ILE A 13 0.83 -1.26 11.24
N ASP A 14 0.31 -2.24 10.50
CA ASP A 14 0.19 -3.62 10.99
C ASP A 14 1.57 -4.30 11.01
N LYS A 15 2.09 -4.51 12.22
CA LYS A 15 3.37 -5.17 12.46
C LYS A 15 3.36 -6.62 11.96
N ALA A 16 2.24 -7.32 12.08
CA ALA A 16 2.15 -8.71 11.62
C ALA A 16 2.27 -8.76 10.10
N GLU A 17 1.68 -7.80 9.39
CA GLU A 17 1.78 -7.72 7.94
C GLU A 17 3.18 -7.32 7.46
N ALA A 18 3.81 -6.35 8.12
CA ALA A 18 5.22 -6.02 7.86
C ALA A 18 6.13 -7.24 8.07
N LEU A 19 5.94 -7.99 9.16
CA LEU A 19 6.67 -9.24 9.42
C LEU A 19 6.38 -10.31 8.37
N ARG A 20 5.14 -10.42 7.89
CA ARG A 20 4.75 -11.32 6.80
C ARG A 20 5.52 -11.00 5.53
N TYR A 21 5.65 -9.72 5.16
CA TYR A 21 6.46 -9.27 4.02
C TYR A 21 7.95 -9.60 4.20
N MET A 22 8.46 -9.54 5.43
CA MET A 22 9.82 -9.96 5.77
C MET A 22 10.01 -11.49 5.79
N GLY A 23 8.95 -12.29 5.56
CA GLY A 23 8.99 -13.75 5.59
C GLY A 23 8.83 -14.38 6.97
N TYR A 24 8.59 -13.57 8.01
CA TYR A 24 8.22 -14.01 9.35
C TYR A 24 6.71 -14.26 9.36
N LYS A 25 6.31 -15.48 9.01
CA LYS A 25 4.91 -15.91 9.06
C LYS A 25 4.44 -16.04 10.52
N SER A 26 4.77 -17.17 11.14
CA SER A 26 4.44 -17.54 12.52
C SER A 26 5.70 -17.92 13.30
N LYS A 27 6.84 -17.38 12.88
CA LYS A 27 8.13 -17.59 13.53
C LYS A 27 8.36 -16.53 14.60
N GLU A 28 9.04 -16.91 15.68
CA GLU A 28 9.57 -15.95 16.63
C GLU A 28 10.55 -15.00 15.92
N VAL A 29 10.39 -13.72 16.21
CA VAL A 29 11.24 -12.64 15.71
C VAL A 29 12.26 -12.35 16.79
N ASP A 30 13.54 -12.29 16.42
CA ASP A 30 14.58 -11.93 17.37
C ASP A 30 14.44 -10.48 17.85
N VAL A 31 15.07 -10.18 18.98
CA VAL A 31 14.95 -8.89 19.67
C VAL A 31 15.44 -7.73 18.78
N ASP A 32 16.50 -7.94 18.01
CA ASP A 32 17.10 -6.88 17.18
C ASP A 32 16.22 -6.57 15.96
N THR A 33 15.66 -7.59 15.31
CA THR A 33 14.69 -7.43 14.23
C THR A 33 13.44 -6.72 14.72
N PHE A 34 12.90 -7.11 15.88
CA PHE A 34 11.71 -6.47 16.44
C PHE A 34 11.98 -5.02 16.85
N LYS A 35 13.17 -4.72 17.38
CA LYS A 35 13.60 -3.34 17.66
C LYS A 35 13.67 -2.51 16.37
N SER A 36 14.33 -3.03 15.34
CA SER A 36 14.45 -2.37 14.03
C SER A 36 13.09 -2.08 13.40
N LEU A 37 12.14 -3.02 13.53
CA LEU A 37 10.75 -2.87 13.09
C LEU A 37 10.07 -1.67 13.76
N ASN A 38 10.13 -1.60 15.10
CA ASN A 38 9.52 -0.50 15.85
C ASN A 38 10.14 0.86 15.50
N GLU A 39 11.46 0.92 15.37
CA GLU A 39 12.16 2.13 14.95
C GLU A 39 11.76 2.55 13.53
N SER A 40 11.67 1.60 12.59
CA SER A 40 11.24 1.88 11.21
C SER A 40 9.81 2.42 11.14
N ILE A 41 8.90 1.87 11.96
CA ILE A 41 7.51 2.34 12.03
C ILE A 41 7.45 3.78 12.56
N ALA A 42 8.16 4.08 13.65
CA ALA A 42 8.17 5.42 14.22
C ALA A 42 8.72 6.45 13.23
N GLU A 43 9.81 6.11 12.54
CA GLU A 43 10.43 6.95 11.52
C GLU A 43 9.51 7.13 10.29
N LEU A 44 8.85 6.07 9.81
CA LEU A 44 7.87 6.16 8.74
C LEU A 44 6.74 7.13 9.10
N GLN A 45 6.19 7.02 10.31
CA GLN A 45 5.13 7.90 10.78
C GLN A 45 5.56 9.37 10.87
N GLU A 46 6.85 9.65 11.01
CA GLU A 46 7.39 11.01 11.00
C GLU A 46 7.53 11.58 9.58
N ILE A 47 8.07 10.79 8.64
CA ILE A 47 8.47 11.30 7.32
C ILE A 47 7.41 11.13 6.22
N SER A 48 6.39 10.31 6.45
CA SER A 48 5.39 9.99 5.43
C SER A 48 4.42 11.14 5.17
N GLU A 49 3.94 11.21 3.93
CA GLU A 49 2.90 12.13 3.50
C GLU A 49 1.77 11.32 2.86
N LEU A 50 0.85 10.82 3.68
CA LEU A 50 -0.25 9.98 3.23
C LEU A 50 -1.19 10.77 2.31
N LYS A 51 -1.25 10.36 1.04
CA LYS A 51 -2.08 10.98 0.01
C LYS A 51 -2.89 9.93 -0.71
N TYR A 52 -4.11 10.30 -1.04
CA TYR A 52 -4.97 9.45 -1.84
C TYR A 52 -5.86 10.25 -2.79
N VAL A 53 -6.22 9.60 -3.88
CA VAL A 53 -7.20 10.06 -4.84
C VAL A 53 -8.07 8.88 -5.23
N TYR A 54 -9.37 9.12 -5.37
CA TYR A 54 -10.26 8.10 -5.91
C TYR A 54 -11.29 8.74 -6.83
N ARG A 55 -11.85 7.90 -7.70
CA ARG A 55 -13.00 8.28 -8.50
C ARG A 55 -13.92 7.07 -8.67
N VAL A 56 -15.21 7.29 -8.47
CA VAL A 56 -16.24 6.31 -8.76
C VAL A 56 -16.64 6.46 -10.23
N PHE A 57 -16.73 5.33 -10.92
CA PHE A 57 -17.16 5.22 -12.31
C PHE A 57 -18.38 4.32 -12.38
N ASP A 58 -19.29 4.65 -13.28
CA ASP A 58 -20.24 3.66 -13.79
C ASP A 58 -19.46 2.62 -14.61
N ILE A 59 -19.80 1.35 -14.43
CA ILE A 59 -19.13 0.26 -15.14
C ILE A 59 -20.08 -0.47 -16.10
N ASN A 60 -19.62 -0.67 -17.32
CA ASN A 60 -20.31 -1.47 -18.32
C ASN A 60 -19.60 -2.81 -18.49
N LYS A 61 -20.37 -3.89 -18.54
CA LYS A 61 -19.87 -5.27 -18.60
C LYS A 61 -20.45 -5.93 -19.85
N VAL A 62 -19.58 -6.34 -20.77
CA VAL A 62 -19.96 -7.08 -21.98
C VAL A 62 -19.02 -8.27 -22.11
N ASP A 63 -19.57 -9.48 -21.95
CA ASP A 63 -18.82 -10.72 -21.81
C ASP A 63 -17.75 -10.59 -20.71
N ASN A 64 -16.48 -10.63 -21.08
CA ASN A 64 -15.34 -10.45 -20.18
C ASN A 64 -14.64 -9.09 -20.31
N ASN A 65 -15.31 -8.10 -20.90
CA ASN A 65 -14.83 -6.73 -20.98
C ASN A 65 -15.54 -5.87 -19.94
N ILE A 66 -14.76 -5.15 -19.14
CA ILE A 66 -15.21 -4.21 -18.13
C ILE A 66 -14.74 -2.83 -18.57
N SER A 67 -15.68 -1.93 -18.84
CA SER A 67 -15.44 -0.54 -19.20
C SER A 67 -15.79 0.37 -18.02
N PHE A 68 -14.85 1.22 -17.61
CA PHE A 68 -15.05 2.27 -16.61
C PHE A 68 -15.31 3.59 -17.32
N ALA A 69 -16.58 3.88 -17.59
CA ALA A 69 -17.03 5.04 -18.38
C ALA A 69 -16.21 5.27 -19.67
N ASP A 70 -15.88 4.17 -20.37
CA ASP A 70 -15.13 4.11 -21.64
C ASP A 70 -13.71 4.70 -21.61
N LYS A 71 -13.17 4.96 -20.43
CA LYS A 71 -11.80 5.48 -20.25
C LYS A 71 -10.79 4.40 -19.95
N ILE A 72 -11.23 3.36 -19.24
CA ILE A 72 -10.41 2.22 -18.85
C ILE A 72 -11.19 0.98 -19.30
N ASN A 73 -10.60 0.21 -20.20
CA ASN A 73 -11.19 -1.00 -20.74
C ASN A 73 -10.29 -2.17 -20.37
N ILE A 74 -10.81 -3.09 -19.58
CA ILE A 74 -10.06 -4.25 -19.09
C ILE A 74 -10.78 -5.51 -19.54
N LYS A 75 -10.04 -6.41 -20.19
CA LYS A 75 -10.53 -7.74 -20.52
C LYS A 75 -10.04 -8.74 -19.48
N SER A 76 -10.94 -9.24 -18.64
CA SER A 76 -10.61 -10.20 -17.57
C SER A 76 -11.86 -10.97 -17.13
N ASN A 77 -11.74 -12.30 -17.09
CA ASN A 77 -12.81 -13.16 -16.57
C ASN A 77 -12.97 -12.98 -15.05
N ASP A 78 -11.86 -12.77 -14.32
CA ASP A 78 -11.89 -12.58 -12.86
C ASP A 78 -12.60 -11.29 -12.49
N LEU A 79 -12.31 -10.19 -13.19
CA LEU A 79 -13.01 -8.91 -12.95
C LEU A 79 -14.47 -8.97 -13.38
N ALA A 80 -14.80 -9.70 -14.46
CA ALA A 80 -16.18 -9.87 -14.91
C ALA A 80 -17.01 -10.61 -13.84
N ASN A 81 -16.44 -11.65 -13.24
CA ASN A 81 -17.05 -12.37 -12.13
C ASN A 81 -17.15 -11.48 -10.88
N LEU A 82 -16.09 -10.74 -10.53
CA LEU A 82 -16.06 -9.85 -9.37
C LEU A 82 -17.14 -8.74 -9.46
N PHE A 83 -17.37 -8.19 -10.65
CA PHE A 83 -18.28 -7.07 -10.87
C PHE A 83 -19.67 -7.48 -11.39
N ILE A 84 -20.01 -8.77 -11.43
CA ILE A 84 -21.25 -9.27 -12.05
C ILE A 84 -22.49 -8.51 -11.56
N ASN A 85 -22.57 -8.27 -10.24
CA ASN A 85 -23.67 -7.57 -9.57
C ASN A 85 -23.33 -6.11 -9.17
N CYS A 86 -22.33 -5.50 -9.78
CA CYS A 86 -21.90 -4.13 -9.48
C CYS A 86 -22.24 -3.17 -10.64
N ASP A 87 -22.85 -2.03 -10.35
CA ASP A 87 -23.14 -0.99 -11.35
C ASP A 87 -22.07 0.11 -11.38
N LYS A 88 -21.30 0.23 -10.30
CA LYS A 88 -20.22 1.20 -10.17
C LYS A 88 -18.99 0.56 -9.53
N ALA A 89 -17.83 1.12 -9.83
CA ALA A 89 -16.57 0.77 -9.18
C ALA A 89 -15.75 2.02 -8.86
N ALA A 90 -15.03 2.00 -7.74
CA ALA A 90 -14.07 3.02 -7.40
C ALA A 90 -12.68 2.61 -7.91
N VAL A 91 -11.98 3.52 -8.59
CA VAL A 91 -10.55 3.41 -8.84
C VAL A 91 -9.83 4.29 -7.84
N LEU A 92 -8.92 3.71 -7.08
CA LEU A 92 -8.15 4.32 -6.00
C LEU A 92 -6.67 4.36 -6.40
N ALA A 93 -6.00 5.46 -6.05
CA ALA A 93 -4.54 5.52 -6.01
C ALA A 93 -4.11 6.19 -4.71
N THR A 94 -3.12 5.60 -4.05
CA THR A 94 -2.59 6.03 -2.76
C THR A 94 -1.07 6.14 -2.83
N THR A 95 -0.47 6.93 -1.94
CA THR A 95 0.98 6.96 -1.72
C THR A 95 1.28 7.39 -0.29
N ILE A 96 2.39 6.89 0.26
CA ILE A 96 2.95 7.32 1.55
C ILE A 96 3.99 8.45 1.41
N GLY A 97 4.19 8.97 0.20
CA GLY A 97 5.03 10.14 -0.08
C GLY A 97 6.44 9.82 -0.57
N PHE A 98 7.05 10.81 -1.22
CA PHE A 98 8.36 10.68 -1.88
C PHE A 98 9.54 10.59 -0.90
N GLU A 99 9.40 11.15 0.30
CA GLU A 99 10.45 11.09 1.32
C GLU A 99 10.67 9.67 1.85
N VAL A 100 9.62 8.83 1.86
CA VAL A 100 9.73 7.40 2.19
C VAL A 100 10.59 6.68 1.15
N GLU A 101 10.33 6.90 -0.14
CA GLU A 101 11.11 6.30 -1.24
C GLU A 101 12.60 6.69 -1.16
N LYS A 102 12.89 7.97 -0.90
CA LYS A 102 14.26 8.43 -0.66
C LYS A 102 14.91 7.71 0.52
N ARG A 103 14.17 7.51 1.61
CA ARG A 103 14.68 6.85 2.82
C ARG A 103 14.99 5.36 2.57
N ILE A 104 14.11 4.66 1.86
CA ILE A 104 14.35 3.27 1.42
C ILE A 104 15.63 3.19 0.60
N ARG A 105 15.80 4.09 -0.38
CA ARG A 105 17.00 4.15 -1.22
C ARG A 105 18.26 4.52 -0.45
N TYR A 106 18.16 5.40 0.55
CA TYR A 106 19.28 5.72 1.43
C TYR A 106 19.72 4.48 2.24
N TYR A 107 18.77 3.75 2.82
CA TYR A 107 19.10 2.53 3.57
C TYR A 107 19.61 1.41 2.67
N SER A 108 19.15 1.28 1.44
CA SER A 108 19.68 0.23 0.55
C SER A 108 21.18 0.40 0.26
N MET A 109 21.71 1.63 0.40
CA MET A 109 23.13 1.93 0.24
C MET A 109 23.93 1.91 1.55
N THR A 110 23.28 2.17 2.69
CA THR A 110 23.96 2.36 3.99
C THR A 110 23.74 1.24 4.98
N ASN A 111 22.58 0.58 4.94
CA ASN A 111 22.19 -0.52 5.81
C ASN A 111 21.11 -1.38 5.14
N LEU A 112 21.53 -2.42 4.41
CA LEU A 112 20.63 -3.29 3.65
C LEU A 112 19.57 -3.96 4.53
N SER A 113 19.94 -4.40 5.74
CA SER A 113 19.00 -5.01 6.67
C SER A 113 17.90 -4.03 7.10
N LYS A 114 18.28 -2.78 7.44
CA LYS A 114 17.30 -1.73 7.77
C LYS A 114 16.43 -1.39 6.57
N SER A 115 16.99 -1.35 5.37
CA SER A 115 16.25 -1.11 4.12
C SER A 115 15.11 -2.10 3.93
N LEU A 116 15.39 -3.40 4.12
CA LEU A 116 14.37 -4.46 4.01
C LEU A 116 13.26 -4.31 5.06
N VAL A 117 13.61 -4.04 6.31
CA VAL A 117 12.62 -3.83 7.38
C VAL A 117 11.78 -2.59 7.11
N PHE A 118 12.42 -1.49 6.69
CA PHE A 118 11.76 -0.22 6.43
C PHE A 118 10.81 -0.30 5.24
N ASP A 119 11.23 -0.95 4.15
CA ASP A 119 10.40 -1.20 2.96
C ASP A 119 9.20 -2.10 3.28
N ALA A 120 9.39 -3.16 4.08
CA ALA A 120 8.28 -4.00 4.54
C ALA A 120 7.27 -3.24 5.40
N CYS A 121 7.73 -2.34 6.28
CA CYS A 121 6.85 -1.46 7.05
C CYS A 121 6.11 -0.47 6.14
N ALA A 122 6.79 0.07 5.13
CA ALA A 122 6.21 0.99 4.16
C ALA A 122 5.09 0.32 3.32
N ALA A 123 5.31 -0.93 2.90
CA ALA A 123 4.31 -1.75 2.22
C ALA A 123 3.08 -2.03 3.11
N ALA A 124 3.30 -2.40 4.37
CA ALA A 124 2.18 -2.56 5.32
C ALA A 124 1.44 -1.25 5.60
N TYR A 125 2.13 -0.11 5.55
CA TYR A 125 1.54 1.20 5.82
C TYR A 125 0.61 1.69 4.71
N ILE A 126 0.95 1.43 3.44
CA ILE A 126 0.09 1.84 2.31
C ILE A 126 -1.20 1.02 2.21
N GLU A 127 -1.23 -0.18 2.80
CA GLU A 127 -2.38 -1.09 2.83
C GLU A 127 -3.35 -0.84 3.99
N ALA A 128 -2.91 -0.14 5.04
CA ALA A 128 -3.71 0.20 6.23
C ALA A 128 -4.70 1.34 5.96
#